data_AF-A0AAV5R9K9-F1
#
_entry.id   AF-A0AAV5R9K9-F1
#
_cell.length_a   1.000
_cell.length_b   1.000
_cell.length_c   1.000
_cell.angle_alpha   90.00
_cell.angle_beta   90.00
_cell.angle_gamma   90.00
#
_symmetry.space_group_name_H-M   'P 1'
#
loop_
_entity.id
_entity.type
_entity.pdbx_description
1 polymer ?
#
loop_
_entity_poly.entity_id
_entity_poly.type
_entity_poly.pdbx_seq_one_letter_code
_entity_poly.pdbx_strand_id
1 'polypeptide(L)'
;MLRRYIGKMVNSSSNIQNEKQMSYNDGVSVMKTASGLIKQRKGQSEDEYLNEKLSFWSNGPVIQNHTYVTDYMKEYLNRETTSSFTEIPKIERETVLHGLERLYFQRDYENCLNDVNKILEEIKLNNPNLNQEIDLKKNKNIKRVYNQLVLLSNRCISKLQDENIKSLESQKLY
;
A
#
# COMPACT_ATOMS: atom_id res chain seq x y z
N MET A 1 -39.49 2.95 37.14
CA MET A 1 -39.85 1.81 36.28
C MET A 1 -38.58 1.06 35.88
N LEU A 2 -38.31 -0.09 36.48
CA LEU A 2 -37.15 -0.95 36.22
C LEU A 2 -37.47 -1.90 35.04
N ARG A 3 -36.81 -1.74 33.89
CA ARG A 3 -36.86 -2.74 32.81
C ARG A 3 -35.74 -3.76 33.02
N ARG A 4 -36.13 -4.95 33.51
CA ARG A 4 -35.27 -6.14 33.61
C ARG A 4 -34.98 -6.66 32.20
N TYR A 5 -33.70 -6.78 31.85
CA TYR A 5 -33.25 -7.55 30.69
C TYR A 5 -33.34 -9.05 31.03
N ILE A 6 -34.22 -9.77 30.35
CA ILE A 6 -34.25 -11.24 30.37
C ILE A 6 -33.30 -11.70 29.26
N GLY A 7 -32.09 -12.12 29.65
CA GLY A 7 -31.16 -12.78 28.75
C GLY A 7 -31.74 -14.13 28.30
N LYS A 8 -32.00 -14.27 27.00
CA LYS A 8 -32.30 -15.57 26.41
C LYS A 8 -31.01 -16.39 26.37
N MET A 9 -30.94 -17.45 27.17
CA MET A 9 -29.94 -18.51 27.02
C MET A 9 -30.11 -19.14 25.64
N VAL A 10 -29.08 -19.01 24.79
CA VAL A 10 -28.99 -19.76 23.54
C VAL A 10 -28.43 -21.14 23.90
N ASN A 11 -29.28 -22.16 23.80
CA ASN A 11 -28.90 -23.55 23.96
C ASN A 11 -27.77 -23.90 22.96
N SER A 12 -26.58 -24.15 23.49
CA SER A 12 -25.45 -24.70 22.75
C SER A 12 -25.63 -26.22 22.58
N SER A 13 -26.45 -26.62 21.61
CA SER A 13 -26.67 -28.04 21.32
C SER A 13 -26.67 -28.28 19.82
N SER A 14 -25.48 -28.34 19.23
CA SER A 14 -25.14 -29.19 18.09
C SER A 14 -23.65 -29.04 17.81
N ASN A 15 -22.87 -29.85 18.51
CA ASN A 15 -21.49 -30.12 18.12
C ASN A 15 -21.58 -30.88 16.79
N ILE A 16 -21.45 -30.18 15.67
CA ILE A 16 -21.37 -30.79 14.33
C ILE A 16 -19.95 -31.35 14.20
N GLN A 17 -19.65 -32.40 14.96
CA GLN A 17 -18.53 -33.28 14.68
C GLN A 17 -19.09 -34.38 13.79
N ASN A 18 -19.01 -34.17 12.48
CA ASN A 18 -19.24 -35.24 11.51
C ASN A 18 -18.15 -36.31 11.70
N GLU A 19 -18.55 -37.56 11.90
CA GLU A 19 -17.72 -38.76 12.19
C GLU A 19 -16.75 -39.19 11.07
N LYS A 20 -16.33 -38.29 10.17
CA LYS A 20 -15.29 -38.58 9.16
C LYS A 20 -13.98 -37.88 9.51
N GLN A 21 -13.38 -38.25 10.63
CA GLN A 21 -12.04 -37.75 11.02
C GLN A 21 -10.89 -38.72 10.67
N MET A 22 -11.14 -39.76 9.85
CA MET A 22 -10.10 -40.74 9.48
C MET A 22 -9.97 -41.05 7.98
N SER A 23 -10.60 -40.27 7.09
CA SER A 23 -10.36 -40.35 5.65
C SER A 23 -9.89 -39.01 5.13
N TYR A 24 -8.78 -38.98 4.37
CA TYR A 24 -8.20 -37.85 3.62
C TYR A 24 -8.78 -36.48 4.01
N ASN A 25 -8.11 -35.80 4.95
CA ASN A 25 -8.59 -34.53 5.45
C ASN A 25 -8.28 -33.45 4.41
N ASP A 26 -9.30 -33.06 3.62
CA ASP A 26 -9.21 -31.94 2.68
C ASP A 26 -8.95 -30.58 3.38
N GLY A 27 -8.80 -30.56 4.71
CA GLY A 27 -8.46 -29.38 5.51
C GLY A 27 -9.58 -28.35 5.63
N VAL A 28 -10.76 -28.64 5.07
CA VAL A 28 -11.88 -27.71 5.00
C VAL A 28 -12.50 -27.52 6.38
N SER A 29 -12.49 -26.28 6.87
CA SER A 29 -13.12 -25.90 8.14
C SER A 29 -14.36 -25.04 7.88
N VAL A 30 -15.48 -25.43 8.47
CA VAL A 30 -16.76 -24.72 8.37
C VAL A 30 -17.15 -24.19 9.74
N MET A 31 -17.36 -22.88 9.85
CA MET A 31 -17.77 -22.23 11.08
C MET A 31 -19.02 -21.38 10.85
N LYS A 32 -19.99 -21.46 11.77
CA LYS A 32 -21.12 -20.52 11.84
C LYS A 32 -20.70 -19.26 12.59
N THR A 33 -20.89 -18.09 11.99
CA THR A 33 -20.67 -16.80 12.67
C THR A 33 -21.86 -16.44 13.56
N ALA A 34 -21.66 -15.52 14.50
CA ALA A 34 -22.74 -15.00 15.37
C ALA A 34 -23.89 -14.34 14.58
N SER A 35 -23.63 -13.90 13.34
CA SER A 35 -24.63 -13.38 12.40
C SER A 35 -25.44 -14.45 11.67
N GLY A 36 -25.18 -15.74 11.90
CA GLY A 36 -25.84 -16.86 11.24
C GLY A 36 -25.27 -17.26 9.87
N LEU A 37 -24.28 -16.52 9.35
CA LEU A 37 -23.60 -16.88 8.10
C LEU A 37 -22.62 -18.05 8.31
N ILE A 38 -22.58 -18.96 7.35
CA ILE A 38 -21.62 -20.07 7.32
C ILE A 38 -20.38 -19.60 6.57
N LYS A 39 -19.24 -19.54 7.26
CA LYS A 39 -17.93 -19.30 6.65
C LYS A 39 -17.23 -20.64 6.42
N GLN A 40 -16.93 -20.94 5.17
CA GLN A 40 -16.09 -22.06 4.78
C GLN A 40 -14.69 -21.52 4.48
N ARG A 41 -13.69 -22.04 5.20
CA ARG A 41 -12.29 -21.81 4.85
C ARG A 41 -11.89 -22.85 3.83
N LYS A 42 -11.14 -22.42 2.80
CA LYS A 42 -10.46 -23.35 1.91
C LYS A 42 -9.52 -24.19 2.76
N GLY A 43 -9.66 -25.50 2.67
CA GLY A 43 -8.67 -26.40 3.18
C GLY A 43 -7.51 -26.52 2.20
N GLN A 44 -6.41 -27.06 2.69
CA GLN A 44 -5.25 -27.41 1.90
C GLN A 44 -5.14 -28.93 1.95
N SER A 45 -5.07 -29.58 0.79
CA SER A 45 -4.88 -31.02 0.70
C SER A 45 -3.47 -31.42 1.15
N GLU A 46 -3.30 -32.68 1.57
CA GLU A 46 -1.99 -33.19 1.98
C GLU A 46 -0.96 -33.12 0.84
N ASP A 47 -1.39 -33.38 -0.39
CA ASP A 47 -0.55 -33.28 -1.59
C ASP A 47 -0.11 -31.84 -1.86
N GLU A 48 -1.01 -30.85 -1.74
CA GLU A 48 -0.65 -29.42 -1.87
C GLU A 48 0.34 -29.00 -0.79
N TYR A 49 0.12 -29.43 0.46
CA TYR A 49 1.04 -29.15 1.57
C TYR A 49 2.43 -29.73 1.32
N LEU A 50 2.51 -30.98 0.85
CA LEU A 50 3.79 -31.62 0.52
C LEU A 50 4.51 -30.89 -0.62
N ASN A 51 3.78 -30.45 -1.64
CA ASN A 51 4.33 -29.69 -2.75
C ASN A 51 4.86 -28.31 -2.31
N GLU A 52 4.11 -27.58 -1.49
CA GLU A 52 4.55 -26.29 -0.93
C GLU A 52 5.77 -26.46 -0.03
N LYS A 53 5.77 -27.51 0.80
CA LYS A 53 6.92 -27.86 1.66
C LYS A 53 8.15 -28.16 0.81
N LEU A 54 8.03 -28.97 -0.24
CA LEU A 54 9.13 -29.28 -1.15
C LEU A 54 9.65 -28.02 -1.84
N SER A 55 8.76 -27.17 -2.36
CA SER A 55 9.13 -25.89 -2.98
C SER A 55 9.84 -24.95 -2.01
N PHE A 56 9.39 -24.90 -0.76
CA PHE A 56 10.03 -24.12 0.29
C PHE A 56 11.44 -24.63 0.61
N TRP A 57 11.65 -25.95 0.69
CA TRP A 57 12.99 -26.51 0.93
C TRP A 57 13.91 -26.39 -0.28
N SER A 58 13.38 -26.44 -1.51
CA SER A 58 14.19 -26.34 -2.72
C SER A 58 14.61 -24.91 -3.02
N ASN A 59 13.68 -23.95 -2.91
CA ASN A 59 13.90 -22.56 -3.34
C ASN A 59 14.15 -21.61 -2.16
N GLY A 60 13.74 -21.99 -0.95
CA GLY A 60 13.82 -21.16 0.23
C GLY A 60 12.82 -19.99 0.22
N PRO A 61 12.82 -19.18 1.29
CA PRO A 61 12.07 -17.94 1.32
C PRO A 61 12.65 -16.94 0.32
N VAL A 62 11.79 -16.42 -0.56
CA VAL A 62 12.16 -15.31 -1.46
C VAL A 62 12.06 -14.00 -0.68
N ILE A 63 13.21 -13.42 -0.35
CA ILE A 63 13.28 -12.07 0.23
C ILE A 63 13.04 -11.07 -0.91
N GLN A 64 12.02 -10.22 -0.77
CA GLN A 64 11.81 -9.14 -1.72
C GLN A 64 13.02 -8.20 -1.72
N ASN A 65 13.57 -7.93 -2.91
CA ASN A 65 14.68 -7.01 -3.07
C ASN A 65 14.32 -5.65 -2.47
N HIS A 66 15.17 -5.13 -1.58
CA HIS A 66 14.96 -3.83 -0.95
C HIS A 66 14.84 -2.69 -1.98
N THR A 67 15.26 -2.87 -3.23
CA THR A 67 15.20 -1.87 -4.30
C THR A 67 13.88 -1.87 -5.06
N TYR A 68 12.98 -2.84 -4.85
CA TYR A 68 11.73 -2.96 -5.62
C TYR A 68 10.95 -1.64 -5.72
N VAL A 69 10.80 -0.93 -4.61
CA VAL A 69 10.06 0.34 -4.55
C VAL A 69 10.73 1.44 -5.39
N THR A 70 12.07 1.54 -5.34
CA THR A 70 12.81 2.53 -6.12
C THR A 70 12.85 2.18 -7.60
N ASP A 71 12.96 0.89 -7.91
CA ASP A 71 13.03 0.40 -9.28
C ASP A 71 11.68 0.60 -9.97
N TYR A 72 10.57 0.28 -9.29
CA TYR A 72 9.22 0.51 -9.78
C TYR A 72 8.93 2.01 -10.03
N MET A 73 9.37 2.89 -9.12
CA MET A 73 9.22 4.34 -9.25
C MET A 73 10.02 4.90 -10.43
N LYS A 74 11.28 4.45 -10.61
CA LYS A 74 12.09 4.82 -11.78
C LYS A 74 11.49 4.31 -13.08
N GLU A 75 11.02 3.07 -13.08
CA GLU A 75 10.32 2.50 -14.22
C GLU A 75 9.10 3.36 -14.55
N TYR A 76 8.27 3.73 -13.57
CA TYR A 76 7.13 4.65 -13.72
C TYR A 76 7.50 5.97 -14.41
N LEU A 77 8.56 6.63 -13.95
CA LEU A 77 8.97 7.92 -14.52
C LEU A 77 9.53 7.80 -15.94
N ASN A 78 10.04 6.63 -16.31
CA ASN A 78 10.62 6.36 -17.63
C ASN A 78 9.60 5.80 -18.63
N ARG A 79 8.36 5.52 -18.22
CA ARG A 79 7.34 5.00 -19.13
C ARG A 79 6.87 6.12 -20.06
N GLU A 80 6.95 5.91 -21.37
CA GLU A 80 6.21 6.71 -22.35
C GLU A 80 4.72 6.31 -22.37
N THR A 81 4.09 6.16 -21.21
CA THR A 81 2.72 5.67 -21.13
C THR A 81 1.70 6.77 -21.39
N THR A 82 0.61 6.39 -22.04
CA THR A 82 -0.58 7.22 -22.27
C THR A 82 -1.47 7.37 -21.03
N SER A 83 -1.31 6.51 -20.03
CA SER A 83 -2.13 6.49 -18.81
C SER A 83 -1.64 7.49 -17.78
N SER A 84 -2.56 8.26 -17.21
CA SER A 84 -2.26 9.24 -16.16
C SER A 84 -1.90 8.57 -14.83
N PHE A 85 -1.04 9.20 -14.03
CA PHE A 85 -0.76 8.85 -12.63
C PHE A 85 -2.03 8.69 -11.79
N THR A 86 -3.09 9.43 -12.13
CA THR A 86 -4.37 9.34 -11.41
C THR A 86 -5.17 8.08 -11.78
N GLU A 87 -4.88 7.45 -12.90
CA GLU A 87 -5.60 6.29 -13.46
C GLU A 87 -4.98 4.96 -13.05
N ILE A 88 -3.70 4.93 -12.68
CA ILE A 88 -3.05 3.70 -12.22
C ILE A 88 -3.65 3.18 -10.90
N PRO A 89 -3.53 1.87 -10.59
CA PRO A 89 -4.02 1.28 -9.35
C PRO A 89 -3.50 1.98 -8.08
N LYS A 90 -4.30 1.94 -7.00
CA LYS A 90 -3.92 2.57 -5.72
C LYS A 90 -2.58 2.08 -5.19
N ILE A 91 -2.36 0.77 -5.24
CA ILE A 91 -1.14 0.12 -4.74
C ILE A 91 0.08 0.65 -5.51
N GLU A 92 -0.06 0.84 -6.82
CA GLU A 92 1.01 1.36 -7.68
C GLU A 92 1.30 2.82 -7.35
N ARG A 93 0.28 3.68 -7.17
CA ARG A 93 0.48 5.07 -6.71
C ARG A 93 1.21 5.15 -5.38
N GLU A 94 0.82 4.33 -4.41
CA GLU A 94 1.48 4.28 -3.10
C GLU A 94 2.93 3.80 -3.24
N THR A 95 3.19 2.83 -4.11
CA THR A 95 4.56 2.37 -4.40
C THR A 95 5.43 3.49 -4.98
N VAL A 96 4.91 4.27 -5.94
CA VAL A 96 5.63 5.44 -6.49
C VAL A 96 5.90 6.47 -5.41
N LEU A 97 4.91 6.81 -4.59
CA LEU A 97 5.07 7.76 -3.47
C LEU A 97 6.17 7.32 -2.49
N HIS A 98 6.18 6.05 -2.10
CA HIS A 98 7.21 5.51 -1.22
C HIS A 98 8.61 5.53 -1.87
N GLY A 99 8.68 5.37 -3.20
CA GLY A 99 9.92 5.55 -3.96
C GLY A 99 10.47 6.98 -3.85
N LEU A 100 9.60 7.99 -3.97
CA LEU A 100 9.97 9.40 -3.81
C LEU A 100 10.35 9.75 -2.37
N GLU A 101 9.59 9.25 -1.38
CA GLU A 101 9.92 9.42 0.04
C GLU A 101 11.30 8.84 0.36
N ARG A 102 11.65 7.70 -0.25
CA ARG A 102 12.96 7.10 -0.07
C ARG A 102 14.09 7.96 -0.62
N LEU A 103 13.92 8.63 -1.76
CA LEU A 103 14.91 9.59 -2.27
C LEU A 103 15.17 10.70 -1.24
N TYR A 104 14.11 11.24 -0.64
CA TYR A 104 14.23 12.23 0.44
C TYR A 104 15.01 11.69 1.66
N PHE A 105 14.72 10.46 2.12
CA PHE A 105 15.44 9.87 3.24
C PHE A 105 16.90 9.49 2.91
N GLN A 106 17.18 9.21 1.63
CA GLN A 106 18.54 9.00 1.11
C GLN A 106 19.31 10.30 0.92
N ARG A 107 18.69 11.46 1.20
CA ARG A 107 19.24 12.81 1.02
C ARG A 107 19.50 13.17 -0.44
N ASP A 108 18.89 12.45 -1.36
CA ASP A 108 18.92 12.78 -2.78
C ASP A 108 17.79 13.78 -3.08
N TYR A 109 17.96 14.99 -2.56
CA TYR A 109 16.91 16.02 -2.57
C TYR A 109 16.69 16.60 -3.98
N GLU A 110 17.72 16.63 -4.81
CA GLU A 110 17.63 17.09 -6.20
C GLU A 110 16.75 16.15 -7.02
N ASN A 111 17.04 14.83 -6.99
CA ASN A 111 16.25 13.86 -7.73
C ASN A 111 14.84 13.73 -7.13
N CYS A 112 14.70 13.76 -5.79
CA CYS A 112 13.40 13.86 -5.13
C CYS A 112 12.55 14.99 -5.75
N LEU A 113 13.10 16.20 -5.78
CA LEU A 113 12.37 17.39 -6.22
C LEU A 113 12.01 17.30 -7.70
N ASN A 114 12.98 16.89 -8.54
CA ASN A 114 12.77 16.73 -9.97
C ASN A 114 11.66 15.73 -10.28
N ASP A 115 11.69 14.57 -9.64
CA ASP A 115 10.74 13.48 -9.90
C ASP A 115 9.35 13.78 -9.32
N VAL A 116 9.27 14.41 -8.14
CA VAL A 116 8.00 14.93 -7.59
C VAL A 116 7.38 15.96 -8.54
N ASN A 117 8.19 16.87 -9.08
CA ASN A 117 7.70 17.90 -9.99
C ASN A 117 7.18 17.31 -11.30
N LYS A 118 7.85 16.29 -11.88
CA LYS A 118 7.34 15.58 -13.07
C LYS A 118 5.93 15.03 -12.83
N ILE A 119 5.71 14.36 -11.70
CA ILE A 119 4.40 13.79 -11.36
C ILE A 119 3.37 14.90 -11.09
N LEU A 120 3.76 15.99 -10.42
CA LEU A 120 2.86 17.12 -10.20
C LEU A 120 2.42 17.77 -11.51
N GLU A 121 3.33 17.95 -12.46
CA GLU A 121 3.02 18.48 -13.79
C GLU A 121 2.13 17.52 -14.58
N GLU A 122 2.39 16.22 -14.52
CA GLU A 122 1.53 15.19 -15.12
C GLU A 122 0.09 15.26 -14.58
N ILE A 123 -0.07 15.37 -13.25
CA ILE A 123 -1.38 15.51 -12.61
C ILE A 123 -2.08 16.80 -13.08
N LYS A 124 -1.36 17.92 -13.18
CA LYS A 124 -1.91 19.20 -13.65
C LYS A 124 -2.36 19.15 -15.10
N LEU A 125 -1.57 18.53 -15.98
CA LEU A 125 -1.89 18.36 -17.40
C LEU A 125 -3.17 17.55 -17.58
N ASN A 126 -3.30 16.44 -16.85
CA ASN A 126 -4.45 15.55 -16.93
C ASN A 126 -5.68 16.10 -16.17
N ASN A 127 -5.51 17.12 -15.34
CA ASN A 127 -6.56 17.76 -14.55
C ASN A 127 -6.42 19.29 -14.60
N PRO A 128 -6.68 19.95 -15.74
CA PRO A 128 -6.49 21.40 -15.89
C PRO A 128 -7.35 22.23 -14.92
N ASN A 129 -8.43 21.65 -14.38
CA ASN A 129 -9.31 22.27 -13.39
C ASN A 129 -8.87 22.07 -11.93
N LEU A 130 -7.72 21.44 -11.66
CA LEU A 130 -7.26 21.14 -10.28
C LEU A 130 -7.10 22.41 -9.41
N ASN A 131 -6.92 23.57 -10.04
CA ASN A 131 -6.83 24.89 -9.39
C ASN A 131 -8.18 25.48 -8.97
N GLN A 132 -9.30 24.99 -9.50
CA GLN A 132 -10.63 25.38 -9.05
C GLN A 132 -11.08 24.37 -7.98
N GLU A 133 -11.20 24.82 -6.73
CA GLU A 133 -11.52 24.05 -5.50
C GLU A 133 -12.71 23.07 -5.57
N ILE A 134 -13.44 23.07 -6.67
CA ILE A 134 -14.74 22.42 -6.88
C ILE A 134 -14.58 20.97 -7.38
N ASP A 135 -13.53 20.62 -8.14
CA ASP A 135 -13.31 19.25 -8.66
C ASP A 135 -12.49 18.35 -7.71
N LEU A 136 -11.73 18.93 -6.77
CA LEU A 136 -11.10 18.19 -5.67
C LEU A 136 -12.11 17.57 -4.68
N LYS A 137 -13.40 17.96 -4.75
CA LYS A 137 -14.48 17.33 -3.99
C LYS A 137 -14.95 16.01 -4.59
N LYS A 138 -14.76 15.77 -5.91
CA LYS A 138 -15.23 14.55 -6.59
C LYS A 138 -14.34 13.34 -6.33
N ASN A 139 -13.04 13.53 -6.09
CA ASN A 139 -12.13 12.43 -5.76
C ASN A 139 -11.18 12.79 -4.60
N LYS A 140 -11.64 12.53 -3.37
CA LYS A 140 -10.88 12.74 -2.11
C LYS A 140 -9.50 12.07 -2.14
N ASN A 141 -9.35 10.97 -2.88
CA ASN A 141 -8.09 10.23 -2.95
C ASN A 141 -7.02 10.96 -3.77
N ILE A 142 -7.40 11.55 -4.91
CA ILE A 142 -6.47 12.33 -5.74
C ILE A 142 -6.01 13.58 -4.98
N LYS A 143 -6.94 14.28 -4.31
CA LYS A 143 -6.60 15.43 -3.45
C LYS A 143 -5.56 15.06 -2.39
N ARG A 144 -5.74 13.92 -1.72
CA ARG A 144 -4.81 13.43 -0.71
C ARG A 144 -3.41 13.20 -1.29
N VAL A 145 -3.32 12.52 -2.44
CA VAL A 145 -2.04 12.21 -3.10
C VAL A 145 -1.34 13.49 -3.57
N TYR A 146 -2.07 14.40 -4.19
CA TYR A 146 -1.53 15.70 -4.61
C TYR A 146 -0.96 16.48 -3.42
N ASN A 147 -1.71 16.57 -2.32
CA ASN A 147 -1.24 17.25 -1.11
C ASN A 147 0.01 16.59 -0.52
N GLN A 148 0.13 15.26 -0.60
CA GLN A 148 1.32 14.54 -0.17
C GLN A 148 2.54 14.89 -1.05
N LEU A 149 2.35 14.94 -2.37
CA LEU A 149 3.41 15.34 -3.31
C LEU A 149 3.86 16.79 -3.09
N VAL A 150 2.92 17.72 -2.90
CA VAL A 150 3.25 19.13 -2.58
C VAL A 150 4.01 19.23 -1.26
N LEU A 151 3.58 18.49 -0.23
CA LEU A 151 4.28 18.46 1.04
C LEU A 151 5.71 17.91 0.91
N LEU A 152 5.89 16.85 0.12
CA LEU A 152 7.20 16.26 -0.14
C LEU A 152 8.11 17.21 -0.93
N SER A 153 7.58 17.87 -1.97
CA SER A 153 8.28 18.89 -2.75
C SER A 153 8.79 20.02 -1.84
N ASN A 154 7.93 20.58 -1.00
CA ASN A 154 8.30 21.65 -0.06
C ASN A 154 9.40 21.20 0.93
N ARG A 155 9.36 19.95 1.39
CA ARG A 155 10.40 19.38 2.26
C ARG A 155 11.74 19.25 1.53
N CYS A 156 11.74 18.75 0.27
CA CYS A 156 12.95 18.65 -0.55
C CYS A 156 13.54 20.05 -0.83
N ILE A 157 12.71 21.04 -1.16
CA ILE A 157 13.13 22.45 -1.33
C ILE A 157 13.77 23.01 -0.05
N SER A 158 13.11 22.85 1.09
CA SER A 158 13.63 23.36 2.38
C SER A 158 15.00 22.76 2.70
N LYS A 159 15.21 21.47 2.42
CA LYS A 159 16.51 20.82 2.68
C LYS A 159 17.60 21.27 1.71
N LEU A 160 17.29 21.44 0.43
CA LEU A 160 18.24 22.01 -0.53
C LEU A 160 18.65 23.44 -0.13
N GLN A 161 17.72 24.25 0.36
CA GLN A 161 18.02 25.60 0.86
C GLN A 161 18.94 25.54 2.09
N ASP A 162 18.66 24.64 3.05
CA ASP A 162 19.51 24.43 4.22
C ASP A 162 20.95 24.04 3.83
N GLU A 163 21.12 23.19 2.82
CA GLU A 163 22.44 22.75 2.33
C GLU A 163 23.20 23.87 1.62
N ASN A 164 22.50 24.67 0.82
CA ASN A 164 23.08 25.84 0.15
C ASN A 164 23.52 26.92 1.12
N ILE A 165 22.78 27.14 2.21
CA ILE A 165 23.19 28.10 3.25
C ILE A 165 24.47 27.63 3.94
N LYS A 166 24.54 26.34 4.32
CA LYS A 166 25.72 25.76 4.97
C LYS A 166 26.97 25.82 4.08
N SER A 167 26.83 25.56 2.78
CA SER A 167 27.96 25.63 1.85
C SER A 167 28.50 27.05 1.71
N LEU A 168 27.61 28.06 1.66
CA LEU A 168 27.98 29.47 1.63
C LEU A 168 28.66 29.94 2.93
N GLU A 169 28.17 29.50 4.10
CA GLU A 169 28.81 29.80 5.38
C GLU A 169 30.20 29.19 5.49
N SER A 170 30.38 27.96 5.00
CA SER A 170 31.66 27.27 4.98
C SER A 170 32.69 27.97 4.09
N GLN A 171 32.25 28.63 3.01
CA GLN A 171 33.12 29.39 2.10
C GLN A 171 33.55 30.75 2.66
N LYS A 172 32.79 31.34 3.59
CA LYS A 172 33.13 32.62 4.23
C LYS A 172 34.16 32.49 5.37
N LEU A 173 34.42 31.26 5.81
CA LEU A 173 35.37 30.94 6.87
C LEU A 173 36.81 30.71 6.37
N TYR A 174 37.03 30.78 5.05
CA TYR A 174 38.33 30.75 4.38
C TYR A 174 38.58 32.06 3.65
#